data_AF-A0A931SZN4-F1
#
_entry.id   AF-A0A931SZN4-F1
#
_cell.length_a   1.000
_cell.length_b   1.000
_cell.length_c   1.000
_cell.angle_alpha   90.00
_cell.angle_beta   90.00
_cell.angle_gamma   90.00
#
_symmetry.space_group_name_H-M   'P 1'
#
loop_
_entity.id
_entity.type
_entity.pdbx_description
1 polymer ?
#
loop_
_entity_poly.entity_id
_entity_poly.type
_entity_poly.pdbx_seq_one_letter_code
_entity_poly.pdbx_strand_id
1 'polypeptide(L)'
;MTPPAGRHSRRRPRRTHHRPGRSRGEGAGGGHLRPNPITIREAYLYGCEHLIASGVPEPAIEAEVLLRHVLGYDRAALYTRWDSPIDPPTAGRYQHLLEIRSTGRPVPYIIGTREFMSLPFAVDERVMIPRPETEILVEYLVKKFSTT
;
A
#
# COMPACT_ATOMS: atom_id res chain seq x y z
N MET A 1 -86.24 -1.11 -8.08
CA MET A 1 -85.14 -2.03 -8.42
C MET A 1 -83.90 -1.56 -7.68
N THR A 2 -83.55 -2.25 -6.59
CA THR A 2 -82.46 -1.91 -5.67
C THR A 2 -81.31 -2.89 -5.91
N PRO A 3 -80.06 -2.47 -6.16
CA PRO A 3 -78.95 -3.41 -6.25
C PRO A 3 -78.40 -3.74 -4.84
N PRO A 4 -77.93 -4.97 -4.60
CA PRO A 4 -77.44 -5.40 -3.28
C PRO A 4 -75.94 -5.14 -3.08
N ALA A 5 -75.58 -5.05 -1.79
CA ALA A 5 -74.23 -4.85 -1.28
C ALA A 5 -73.31 -6.05 -1.54
N GLY A 6 -72.14 -5.79 -2.14
CA GLY A 6 -71.03 -6.74 -2.30
C GLY A 6 -69.87 -6.41 -1.35
N ARG A 7 -69.60 -7.31 -0.41
CA ARG A 7 -68.41 -7.32 0.46
C ARG A 7 -67.15 -7.57 -0.36
N HIS A 8 -66.16 -6.68 -0.28
CA HIS A 8 -64.78 -6.97 -0.66
C HIS A 8 -63.83 -6.71 0.51
N SER A 9 -63.34 -7.81 1.08
CA SER A 9 -62.21 -7.87 1.99
C SER A 9 -60.89 -7.77 1.22
N ARG A 10 -59.85 -7.26 1.93
CA ARG A 10 -58.39 -7.38 1.65
C ARG A 10 -57.87 -6.29 0.68
N ARG A 11 -56.73 -5.61 0.89
CA ARG A 11 -55.47 -5.89 1.60
C ARG A 11 -54.71 -4.54 1.77
N ARG A 12 -53.91 -4.42 2.85
CA ARG A 12 -53.06 -3.26 3.19
C ARG A 12 -52.07 -2.87 2.06
N PRO A 13 -51.70 -1.60 1.91
CA PRO A 13 -50.68 -1.18 0.94
C PRO A 13 -49.28 -1.63 1.38
N ARG A 14 -48.57 -2.35 0.50
CA ARG A 14 -47.15 -2.69 0.70
C ARG A 14 -46.31 -1.44 0.43
N ARG A 15 -45.63 -0.95 1.46
CA ARG A 15 -44.49 -0.03 1.36
C ARG A 15 -43.39 -0.71 0.53
N THR A 16 -43.17 -0.26 -0.69
CA THR A 16 -41.97 -0.58 -1.46
C THR A 16 -40.84 0.30 -0.95
N HIS A 17 -39.99 -0.29 -0.11
CA HIS A 17 -38.71 0.29 0.22
C HIS A 17 -37.86 0.37 -1.05
N HIS A 18 -37.55 1.59 -1.45
CA HIS A 18 -36.56 1.90 -2.47
C HIS A 18 -35.20 1.39 -1.97
N ARG A 19 -34.76 0.26 -2.52
CA ARG A 19 -33.43 -0.30 -2.25
C ARG A 19 -32.49 0.35 -3.27
N PRO A 20 -31.50 1.16 -2.87
CA PRO A 20 -30.55 1.67 -3.84
C PRO A 20 -29.81 0.48 -4.44
N GLY A 21 -29.79 0.45 -5.77
CA GLY A 21 -29.07 -0.55 -6.53
C GLY A 21 -27.62 -0.59 -6.08
N ARG A 22 -27.15 -1.80 -5.79
CA ARG A 22 -25.73 -2.11 -5.64
C ARG A 22 -25.04 -1.69 -6.93
N SER A 23 -24.33 -0.57 -6.89
CA SER A 23 -23.40 -0.17 -7.95
C SER A 23 -22.40 -1.32 -8.08
N ARG A 24 -22.52 -2.09 -9.16
CA ARG A 24 -21.46 -2.99 -9.60
C ARG A 24 -20.22 -2.12 -9.76
N GLY A 25 -19.16 -2.44 -9.03
CA GLY A 25 -17.88 -1.78 -9.13
C GLY A 25 -17.43 -1.78 -10.59
N GLU A 26 -17.47 -0.61 -11.20
CA GLU A 26 -16.84 -0.34 -12.47
C GLU A 26 -15.33 -0.34 -12.26
N GLY A 27 -14.65 -1.12 -13.09
CA GLY A 27 -13.40 -0.70 -13.72
C GLY A 27 -12.15 -0.69 -12.84
N ALA A 28 -11.30 -1.69 -13.08
CA ALA A 28 -9.86 -1.51 -12.99
C ALA A 28 -9.44 -0.20 -13.67
N GLY A 29 -8.84 0.71 -12.90
CA GLY A 29 -8.32 1.97 -13.40
C GLY A 29 -7.41 2.56 -12.34
N GLY A 30 -6.15 2.81 -12.68
CA GLY A 30 -5.12 3.30 -11.77
C GLY A 30 -5.64 4.48 -10.94
N GLY A 31 -5.96 4.18 -9.68
CA GLY A 31 -6.43 5.21 -8.75
C GLY A 31 -5.29 6.19 -8.52
N HIS A 32 -5.52 7.48 -8.66
CA HIS A 32 -4.63 8.47 -8.06
C HIS A 32 -5.02 8.64 -6.60
N LEU A 33 -4.05 8.88 -5.72
CA LEU A 33 -4.32 9.30 -4.35
C LEU A 33 -5.20 10.56 -4.38
N ARG A 34 -6.31 10.53 -3.64
CA ARG A 34 -7.30 11.63 -3.62
C ARG A 34 -6.64 12.92 -3.09
N PRO A 35 -7.10 14.12 -3.51
CA PRO A 35 -6.55 15.40 -3.06
C PRO A 35 -6.90 15.78 -1.61
N ASN A 36 -7.65 14.95 -0.88
CA ASN A 36 -7.93 15.13 0.54
C ASN A 36 -6.90 14.41 1.40
N PRO A 37 -6.69 14.83 2.66
CA PRO A 37 -5.83 14.09 3.58
C PRO A 37 -6.37 12.67 3.74
N ILE A 38 -5.59 11.71 3.28
CA ILE A 38 -5.79 10.29 3.50
C ILE A 38 -4.94 9.85 4.70
N THR A 39 -5.34 8.76 5.35
CA THR A 39 -4.58 8.18 6.45
C THR A 39 -3.36 7.39 5.96
N ILE A 40 -2.37 7.20 6.83
CA ILE A 40 -1.23 6.31 6.55
C ILE A 40 -1.70 4.90 6.14
N ARG A 41 -2.76 4.41 6.78
CA ARG A 41 -3.40 3.13 6.44
C ARG A 41 -3.92 3.10 5.00
N GLU A 42 -4.64 4.14 4.59
CA GLU A 42 -5.18 4.23 3.23
C GLU A 42 -4.07 4.33 2.19
N ALA A 43 -3.00 5.09 2.46
CA ALA A 43 -1.82 5.12 1.58
C ALA A 43 -1.19 3.74 1.43
N TYR A 44 -0.99 3.02 2.53
CA TYR A 44 -0.41 1.69 2.52
C TYR A 44 -1.25 0.69 1.71
N LEU A 45 -2.57 0.68 1.91
CA LEU A 45 -3.48 -0.18 1.16
C LEU A 45 -3.44 0.14 -0.34
N TYR A 46 -3.47 1.44 -0.68
CA TYR A 46 -3.32 1.90 -2.05
C TYR A 46 -2.00 1.42 -2.69
N GLY A 47 -0.88 1.57 -1.97
CA GLY A 47 0.42 1.10 -2.46
C GLY A 47 0.49 -0.40 -2.65
N CYS A 48 -0.08 -1.18 -1.74
CA CYS A 48 -0.19 -2.63 -1.89
C CYS A 48 -0.94 -2.99 -3.18
N GLU A 49 -2.12 -2.41 -3.41
CA GLU A 49 -2.93 -2.66 -4.59
C GLU A 49 -2.20 -2.27 -5.88
N HIS A 50 -1.54 -1.11 -5.88
CA HIS A 50 -0.78 -0.61 -7.03
C HIS A 50 0.38 -1.55 -7.42
N LEU A 51 1.15 -2.02 -6.43
CA LEU A 51 2.29 -2.91 -6.67
C LEU A 51 1.84 -4.34 -7.04
N ILE A 52 0.73 -4.82 -6.48
CA ILE A 52 0.09 -6.09 -6.89
C ILE A 52 -0.28 -6.02 -8.37
N ALA A 53 -0.95 -4.94 -8.80
CA ALA A 53 -1.35 -4.75 -10.19
C ALA A 53 -0.15 -4.68 -11.16
N SER A 54 1.03 -4.30 -10.65
CA SER A 54 2.27 -4.18 -11.42
C SER A 54 3.15 -5.44 -11.38
N GLY A 55 2.70 -6.52 -10.74
CA GLY A 55 3.43 -7.80 -10.69
C GLY A 55 4.68 -7.77 -9.82
N VAL A 56 4.74 -6.87 -8.83
CA VAL A 56 5.85 -6.80 -7.87
C VAL A 56 5.84 -8.03 -6.94
N PRO A 57 7.00 -8.66 -6.65
CA PRO A 57 7.05 -9.89 -5.85
C PRO A 57 6.59 -9.75 -4.40
N GLU A 58 6.99 -8.66 -3.72
CA GLU A 58 6.69 -8.43 -2.29
C GLU A 58 5.95 -7.10 -2.08
N PRO A 59 4.73 -6.95 -2.63
CA PRO A 59 4.07 -5.64 -2.74
C PRO A 59 3.79 -5.00 -1.38
N ALA A 60 3.43 -5.78 -0.36
CA ALA A 60 3.15 -5.27 0.98
C ALA A 60 4.42 -4.73 1.67
N ILE A 61 5.51 -5.50 1.63
CA ILE A 61 6.78 -5.11 2.26
C ILE A 61 7.36 -3.88 1.54
N GLU A 62 7.35 -3.89 0.22
CA GLU A 62 7.89 -2.78 -0.56
C GLU A 62 7.03 -1.51 -0.44
N ALA A 63 5.70 -1.63 -0.41
CA ALA A 63 4.81 -0.50 -0.14
C ALA A 63 5.08 0.12 1.24
N GLU A 64 5.29 -0.71 2.27
CA GLU A 64 5.65 -0.26 3.62
C GLU A 64 7.00 0.48 3.63
N VAL A 65 8.02 -0.06 2.95
CA VAL A 65 9.36 0.56 2.87
C VAL A 65 9.31 1.92 2.19
N LEU A 66 8.65 2.01 1.04
CA LEU A 66 8.51 3.27 0.30
C LEU A 66 7.71 4.30 1.10
N LEU A 67 6.67 3.88 1.82
CA LEU A 67 5.87 4.76 2.65
C LEU A 67 6.67 5.30 3.84
N ARG A 68 7.40 4.42 4.54
CA ARG A 68 8.32 4.80 5.63
C ARG A 68 9.38 5.79 5.16
N HIS A 69 9.96 5.55 3.99
CA HIS A 69 10.95 6.43 3.39
C HIS A 69 10.40 7.85 3.17
N VAL A 70 9.20 7.97 2.59
CA VAL A 70 8.58 9.28 2.30
C VAL A 70 8.12 10.01 3.56
N LEU A 71 7.75 9.28 4.61
CA LEU A 71 7.36 9.82 5.92
C LEU A 71 8.54 10.10 6.86
N GLY A 72 9.73 9.55 6.57
CA GLY A 72 10.87 9.58 7.49
C GLY A 72 10.64 8.78 8.78
N TYR A 73 9.80 7.74 8.73
CA TYR A 73 9.43 6.93 9.89
C TYR A 73 10.18 5.60 9.90
N ASP A 74 10.59 5.17 11.10
CA ASP A 74 10.97 3.78 11.31
C ASP A 74 9.72 2.87 11.37
N ARG A 75 9.96 1.57 11.57
CA ARG A 75 8.88 0.59 11.60
C ARG A 75 7.95 0.77 12.82
N ALA A 76 8.50 1.11 13.99
CA ALA A 76 7.74 1.30 15.21
C ALA A 76 6.85 2.55 15.14
N ALA A 77 7.38 3.65 14.59
CA ALA A 77 6.67 4.88 14.36
C ALA A 77 5.50 4.68 13.39
N LEU A 78 5.67 3.89 12.32
CA LEU A 78 4.58 3.56 11.41
C LEU A 78 3.44 2.81 12.12
N TYR A 79 3.76 1.80 12.93
CA TYR A 79 2.75 0.97 13.61
C TYR A 79 1.86 1.75 14.60
N THR A 80 2.37 2.84 15.17
CA THR A 80 1.63 3.66 16.13
C THR A 80 0.82 4.78 15.47
N ARG A 81 0.99 5.02 14.16
CA ARG A 81 0.47 6.21 13.47
C ARG A 81 -0.46 5.89 12.30
N TRP A 82 -0.94 4.66 12.14
CA TRP A 82 -1.76 4.24 11.00
C TRP A 82 -2.93 5.16 10.66
N ASP A 83 -3.59 5.74 11.67
CA ASP A 83 -4.76 6.59 11.48
C ASP A 83 -4.40 8.09 11.39
N SER A 84 -3.10 8.43 11.40
CA SER A 84 -2.64 9.80 11.18
C SER A 84 -2.83 10.21 9.72
N PRO A 85 -3.19 11.48 9.46
CA PRO A 85 -3.32 11.99 8.09
C PRO A 85 -1.94 12.17 7.44
N ILE A 86 -1.91 11.99 6.12
CA ILE A 86 -0.78 12.32 5.23
C ILE A 86 -1.15 13.60 4.47
N ASP A 87 -0.21 14.55 4.42
CA ASP A 87 -0.39 15.76 3.62
C ASP A 87 -0.31 15.45 2.10
N PRO A 88 -1.03 16.19 1.25
CA PRO A 88 -1.07 15.91 -0.19
C PRO A 88 0.31 15.88 -0.88
N PRO A 89 1.28 16.79 -0.58
CA PRO A 89 2.63 16.69 -1.12
C PRO A 89 3.33 15.36 -0.80
N THR A 90 3.22 14.89 0.45
CA THR A 90 3.78 13.60 0.88
C THR A 90 3.09 12.42 0.18
N ALA A 91 1.77 12.45 0.05
CA ALA A 91 1.03 11.45 -0.73
C ALA A 91 1.48 11.43 -2.21
N GLY A 92 1.71 12.60 -2.83
CA GLY A 92 2.22 12.72 -4.19
C GLY A 92 3.63 12.14 -4.35
N ARG A 93 4.54 12.41 -3.40
CA ARG A 93 5.88 11.79 -3.39
C ARG A 93 5.78 10.26 -3.30
N TYR A 94 4.90 9.75 -2.44
CA TYR A 94 4.68 8.30 -2.30
C TYR A 94 4.16 7.68 -3.60
N GLN A 95 3.17 8.30 -4.24
CA GLN A 95 2.66 7.83 -5.53
C GLN A 95 3.77 7.77 -6.59
N HIS A 96 4.61 8.80 -6.67
CA HIS A 96 5.71 8.85 -7.61
C HIS A 96 6.72 7.70 -7.39
N LEU A 97 7.04 7.36 -6.13
CA LEU A 97 7.91 6.22 -5.85
C LEU A 97 7.29 4.87 -6.25
N LEU A 98 5.97 4.72 -6.07
CA LEU A 98 5.25 3.53 -6.52
C LEU A 98 5.32 3.40 -8.04
N GLU A 99 5.12 4.51 -8.78
CA GLU A 99 5.24 4.53 -10.25
C GLU A 99 6.63 4.09 -10.71
N ILE A 100 7.70 4.64 -10.10
CA ILE A 100 9.07 4.22 -10.38
C ILE A 100 9.25 2.73 -10.06
N ARG A 101 8.71 2.26 -8.92
CA ARG A 101 8.86 0.86 -8.54
C ARG A 101 8.14 -0.08 -9.51
N SER A 102 6.99 0.33 -10.04
CA SER A 102 6.20 -0.39 -11.02
C SER A 102 6.93 -0.59 -12.36
N THR A 103 7.96 0.20 -12.66
CA THR A 103 8.82 -0.04 -13.85
C THR A 103 9.83 -1.17 -13.66
N GLY A 104 9.88 -1.81 -12.49
CA GLY A 104 10.83 -2.87 -12.16
C GLY A 104 12.12 -2.38 -11.49
N ARG A 105 12.24 -1.08 -11.19
CA ARG A 105 13.43 -0.53 -10.52
C ARG A 105 13.51 -1.04 -9.07
N PRO A 106 14.62 -1.63 -8.60
CA PRO A 106 14.73 -2.15 -7.23
C PRO A 106 14.53 -1.05 -6.17
N VAL A 107 13.77 -1.35 -5.11
CA VAL A 107 13.52 -0.41 -4.00
C VAL A 107 14.80 0.22 -3.42
N PRO A 108 15.91 -0.52 -3.17
CA PRO A 108 17.14 0.07 -2.67
C PRO A 108 17.69 1.21 -3.54
N TYR A 109 17.55 1.12 -4.87
CA TYR A 109 17.97 2.18 -5.78
C TYR A 109 17.00 3.37 -5.83
N ILE A 110 15.73 3.14 -5.50
CA ILE A 110 14.73 4.20 -5.37
C ILE A 110 14.99 5.02 -4.11
N ILE A 111 15.24 4.34 -2.98
CA ILE A 111 15.50 4.99 -1.68
C ILE A 111 16.97 5.42 -1.51
N GLY A 112 17.86 4.95 -2.39
CA GLY A 112 19.30 5.26 -2.41
C GLY A 112 20.12 4.59 -1.29
N THR A 113 19.52 3.68 -0.51
CA THR A 113 20.18 3.05 0.64
C THR A 113 19.83 1.57 0.78
N ARG A 114 20.75 0.79 1.36
CA ARG A 114 20.55 -0.60 1.74
C ARG A 114 21.31 -0.90 3.02
N GLU A 115 20.64 -1.50 4.00
CA GLU A 115 21.31 -2.04 5.17
C GLU A 115 22.07 -3.32 4.81
N PHE A 116 23.32 -3.42 5.27
CA PHE A 116 24.20 -4.58 5.18
C PHE A 116 25.05 -4.66 6.44
N MET A 117 25.12 -5.81 7.11
CA MET A 117 25.82 -5.96 8.40
C MET A 117 25.34 -4.94 9.46
N SER A 118 24.03 -4.66 9.52
CA SER A 118 23.42 -3.61 10.38
C SER A 118 23.93 -2.18 10.12
N LEU A 119 24.61 -1.93 9.00
CA LEU A 119 25.11 -0.62 8.61
C LEU A 119 24.38 -0.13 7.34
N PRO A 120 23.97 1.15 7.28
CA PRO A 120 23.36 1.71 6.08
C PRO A 120 24.44 2.06 5.04
N PHE A 121 24.30 1.52 3.83
CA PHE A 121 25.15 1.85 2.69
C PHE A 121 24.36 2.65 1.66
N ALA A 122 25.00 3.66 1.05
CA ALA A 122 24.47 4.32 -0.13
C ALA A 122 24.58 3.38 -1.33
N VAL A 123 23.50 3.24 -2.09
CA VAL A 123 23.45 2.39 -3.29
C VAL A 123 22.78 3.10 -4.44
N ASP A 124 23.25 2.82 -5.65
CA ASP A 124 22.65 3.27 -6.90
C ASP A 124 22.94 2.25 -8.00
N GLU A 125 22.52 2.56 -9.23
CA GLU A 125 22.61 1.67 -10.38
C GLU A 125 24.05 1.33 -10.82
N ARG A 126 25.07 2.02 -10.28
CA ARG A 126 26.48 1.78 -10.56
C ARG A 126 27.10 0.70 -9.68
N VAL A 127 26.39 0.25 -8.64
CA VAL A 127 26.87 -0.75 -7.68
C VAL A 127 25.92 -1.93 -7.59
N MET A 128 26.41 -3.08 -7.12
CA MET A 128 25.54 -4.22 -6.81
C MET A 128 24.83 -3.98 -5.47
N ILE A 129 23.53 -4.28 -5.38
CA ILE A 129 22.79 -4.28 -4.11
C ILE A 129 23.38 -5.36 -3.18
N PRO A 130 23.86 -5.01 -1.98
CA PRO A 130 24.32 -5.99 -1.00
C PRO A 130 23.24 -7.03 -0.67
N ARG A 131 23.64 -8.31 -0.62
CA ARG A 131 22.74 -9.45 -0.43
C ARG A 131 22.91 -10.04 0.97
N PRO A 132 21.82 -10.45 1.66
CA PRO A 132 21.93 -11.07 2.99
C PRO A 132 22.86 -12.29 3.01
N GLU A 133 22.88 -13.09 1.95
CA GLU A 133 23.73 -14.28 1.85
C GLU A 133 25.22 -13.92 1.89
N THR A 134 25.58 -12.71 1.43
CA THR A 134 26.97 -12.24 1.47
C THR A 134 27.43 -11.82 2.86
N GLU A 135 26.51 -11.58 3.80
CA GLU A 135 26.85 -11.31 5.21
C GLU A 135 27.46 -12.56 5.86
N ILE A 136 26.94 -13.75 5.55
CA ILE A 136 27.46 -15.03 6.06
C ILE A 136 28.94 -15.21 5.70
N LEU A 137 29.31 -14.83 4.46
CA LEU A 137 30.70 -14.89 4.02
C LEU A 137 31.59 -13.91 4.80
N VAL A 138 31.12 -12.67 4.99
CA VAL A 138 31.85 -11.66 5.77
C VAL A 138 32.03 -12.11 7.21
N GLU A 139 30.97 -12.58 7.86
CA GLU A 139 31.01 -13.10 9.24
C GLU A 139 32.00 -14.25 9.40
N TYR A 140 32.00 -15.20 8.47
CA TYR A 140 32.95 -16.31 8.46
C TYR A 140 34.40 -15.81 8.41
N LEU A 141 34.70 -14.86 7.52
CA LEU A 141 36.04 -14.31 7.36
C LEU A 141 36.46 -13.50 8.59
N VAL A 142 35.59 -12.62 9.11
CA VAL A 142 35.87 -11.85 10.33
C VAL A 142 36.20 -12.79 11.48
N LYS A 143 35.42 -13.86 11.69
CA LYS A 143 35.71 -14.85 12.74
C LYS A 143 37.07 -15.52 12.54
N LYS A 144 37.41 -15.88 11.30
CA LYS A 144 38.69 -16.54 10.97
C LYS A 144 39.89 -15.63 11.25
N PHE A 145 39.78 -14.33 10.99
CA PHE A 145 40.90 -13.38 11.11
C PHE A 145 40.93 -12.62 12.45
N SER A 146 39.86 -12.65 13.25
CA SER A 146 39.82 -12.01 14.58
C SER A 146 40.37 -12.90 15.71
N THR A 147 40.79 -14.12 15.40
CA THR A 147 41.36 -15.09 16.38
C THR A 147 42.90 -15.10 16.32
N THR A 148 43.53 -14.01 15.89
CA THR A 148 44.98 -13.79 15.93
C THR A 148 45.28 -12.60 16.82
#